data_AF-A0A661HMK2-F1
#
_entry.id   AF-A0A661HMK2-F1
#
_cell.length_a   1.000
_cell.length_b   1.000
_cell.length_c   1.000
_cell.angle_alpha   90.00
_cell.angle_beta   90.00
_cell.angle_gamma   90.00
#
_symmetry.space_group_name_H-M   'P 1'
#
loop_
_entity.id
_entity.type
_entity.pdbx_description
1 polymer ?
#
loop_
_entity_poly.entity_id
_entity_poly.type
_entity_poly.pdbx_seq_one_letter_code
_entity_poly.pdbx_strand_id
1 'polypeptide(L)'
;MFKNPSLITRIAIGKAIGLFFGLLGFIFLPYFLPEASWLLRWGILLWYTTLGAIIGAFGVITYHPILKLPLPWWFRAPLLGAWMNFVLTFFAFDVMQEMLLSMFAENSILTSPFWFTAEGAIIGLIMGYFATRFGGEGKMTVSN
;
A
#
# COMPACT_ATOMS: atom_id res chain seq x y z
N MET A 1 -18.27 -18.77 2.56
CA MET A 1 -17.71 -19.49 1.39
C MET A 1 -16.22 -19.18 1.21
N PHE A 2 -15.39 -19.31 2.26
CA PHE A 2 -13.93 -19.37 2.12
C PHE A 2 -13.40 -20.22 3.27
N LYS A 3 -13.12 -21.51 3.02
CA LYS A 3 -12.32 -22.33 3.94
C LYS A 3 -10.89 -21.83 3.76
N ASN A 4 -10.30 -21.28 4.81
CA ASN A 4 -8.89 -20.91 4.77
C ASN A 4 -8.02 -22.16 4.72
N PRO A 5 -6.83 -22.07 4.09
CA PRO A 5 -6.22 -20.87 3.46
C PRO A 5 -6.46 -20.72 1.93
N SER A 6 -6.58 -19.48 1.41
CA SER A 6 -6.89 -19.20 -0.02
C SER A 6 -6.26 -17.90 -0.57
N LEU A 7 -5.55 -18.01 -1.70
CA LEU A 7 -4.92 -16.87 -2.41
C LEU A 7 -5.94 -15.85 -2.93
N ILE A 8 -7.06 -16.31 -3.48
CA ILE A 8 -8.12 -15.43 -3.99
C ILE A 8 -8.67 -14.56 -2.85
N THR A 9 -8.88 -15.16 -1.68
CA THR A 9 -9.37 -14.46 -0.49
C THR A 9 -8.38 -13.36 -0.07
N ARG A 10 -7.08 -13.66 -0.05
CA ARG A 10 -6.04 -12.67 0.27
C ARG A 10 -6.06 -11.47 -0.69
N ILE A 11 -6.10 -11.73 -2.00
CA ILE A 11 -6.10 -10.67 -3.02
C ILE A 11 -7.37 -9.83 -2.93
N ALA A 12 -8.53 -10.46 -2.75
CA ALA A 12 -9.80 -9.77 -2.61
C ALA A 12 -9.80 -8.82 -1.40
N ILE A 13 -9.29 -9.30 -0.25
CA ILE A 13 -9.20 -8.50 0.96
C ILE A 13 -8.18 -7.38 0.82
N GLY A 14 -7.01 -7.67 0.25
CA GLY A 14 -6.01 -6.66 -0.05
C GLY A 14 -6.58 -5.54 -0.93
N LYS A 15 -7.30 -5.89 -2.01
CA LYS A 15 -7.99 -4.92 -2.87
C LYS A 15 -9.06 -4.14 -2.12
N ALA A 16 -9.86 -4.78 -1.26
CA ALA A 16 -10.91 -4.08 -0.51
C ALA A 16 -10.34 -3.04 0.45
N ILE A 17 -9.29 -3.39 1.20
CA ILE A 17 -8.60 -2.45 2.10
C ILE A 17 -7.88 -1.37 1.29
N GLY A 18 -7.24 -1.73 0.18
CA GLY A 18 -6.59 -0.76 -0.70
C GLY A 18 -7.57 0.20 -1.37
N LEU A 19 -8.74 -0.29 -1.78
CA LEU A 19 -9.82 0.54 -2.31
C LEU A 19 -10.32 1.53 -1.25
N PHE A 20 -10.43 1.10 0.02
CA PHE A 20 -10.80 1.98 1.11
C PHE A 20 -9.81 3.15 1.27
N PHE A 21 -8.50 2.88 1.35
CA PHE A 21 -7.49 3.95 1.41
C PHE A 21 -7.45 4.80 0.13
N GLY A 22 -7.62 4.17 -1.02
CA GLY A 22 -7.73 4.86 -2.29
C GLY A 22 -8.93 5.82 -2.35
N LEU A 23 -10.08 5.43 -1.78
CA LEU A 23 -11.27 6.26 -1.69
C LEU A 23 -11.07 7.43 -0.72
N LEU A 24 -10.39 7.20 0.41
CA LEU A 24 -9.98 8.29 1.30
C LEU A 24 -9.10 9.28 0.53
N GLY A 25 -8.08 8.81 -0.18
CA GLY A 25 -7.26 9.67 -1.04
C GLY A 25 -8.09 10.42 -2.10
N PHE A 26 -8.96 9.71 -2.82
CA PHE A 26 -9.81 10.30 -3.86
C PHE A 26 -10.69 11.44 -3.35
N ILE A 27 -11.30 11.26 -2.18
CA ILE A 27 -12.24 12.22 -1.58
C ILE A 27 -11.50 13.36 -0.88
N PHE A 28 -10.41 13.06 -0.16
CA PHE A 28 -9.74 14.04 0.70
C PHE A 28 -8.62 14.82 0.01
N LEU A 29 -8.04 14.31 -1.09
CA LEU A 29 -6.98 15.02 -1.83
C LEU A 29 -7.28 16.49 -2.16
N PRO A 30 -8.50 16.87 -2.59
CA PRO A 30 -8.80 18.27 -2.95
C PRO A 30 -8.79 19.23 -1.77
N TYR A 31 -8.90 18.72 -0.54
CA TYR A 31 -8.78 19.53 0.67
C TYR A 31 -7.33 19.91 0.95
N PHE A 32 -6.36 19.11 0.50
CA PHE A 32 -4.93 19.34 0.68
C PHE A 32 -4.28 20.00 -0.54
N LEU A 33 -4.73 19.61 -1.74
CA LEU A 33 -4.27 20.16 -3.01
C LEU A 33 -5.51 20.51 -3.86
N PRO A 34 -6.07 21.73 -3.71
CA PRO A 34 -7.30 22.12 -4.42
C PRO A 34 -7.22 21.99 -5.94
N GLU A 35 -6.03 22.25 -6.50
CA GLU A 35 -5.74 22.14 -7.94
C GLU A 35 -5.51 20.69 -8.41
N ALA A 36 -5.72 19.69 -7.53
CA ALA A 36 -5.53 18.29 -7.87
C ALA A 36 -6.50 17.86 -8.98
N SER A 37 -5.92 17.53 -10.14
CA SER A 37 -6.65 17.03 -11.30
C SER A 37 -7.43 15.75 -11.01
N TRP A 38 -8.49 15.51 -11.78
CA TRP A 38 -9.27 14.28 -11.69
C TRP A 38 -8.42 13.04 -11.95
N LEU A 39 -7.44 13.16 -12.87
CA LEU A 39 -6.52 12.09 -13.23
C LEU A 39 -5.68 11.64 -12.03
N LEU A 40 -5.17 12.59 -11.23
CA LEU A 40 -4.39 12.28 -10.02
C LEU A 40 -5.24 11.54 -8.98
N ARG A 41 -6.48 11.98 -8.78
CA ARG A 41 -7.42 11.33 -7.82
C ARG A 41 -7.69 9.88 -8.20
N TRP A 42 -8.03 9.63 -9.48
CA TRP A 42 -8.21 8.27 -9.98
C TRP A 42 -6.92 7.45 -9.92
N GLY A 43 -5.78 8.08 -10.22
CA GLY A 43 -4.46 7.48 -10.08
C GLY A 43 -4.24 6.94 -8.66
N ILE A 44 -4.49 7.75 -7.64
CA ILE A 44 -4.38 7.36 -6.23
C ILE A 44 -5.34 6.22 -5.86
N LEU A 45 -6.61 6.33 -6.26
CA LEU A 45 -7.61 5.29 -5.98
C LEU A 45 -7.19 3.90 -6.52
N LEU A 46 -6.78 3.88 -7.79
CA LEU A 46 -6.36 2.66 -8.47
C LEU A 46 -5.00 2.18 -7.99
N TRP A 47 -4.11 3.10 -7.62
CA TRP A 47 -2.80 2.79 -7.04
C TRP A 47 -2.94 1.97 -5.76
N TYR A 48 -3.67 2.47 -4.74
CA TYR A 48 -3.81 1.76 -3.48
C TYR A 48 -4.59 0.45 -3.63
N THR A 49 -5.57 0.39 -4.53
CA THR A 49 -6.25 -0.87 -4.87
C THR A 49 -5.27 -1.90 -5.45
N THR A 50 -4.36 -1.46 -6.33
CA THR A 50 -3.33 -2.30 -6.95
C THR A 50 -2.28 -2.74 -5.92
N LEU A 51 -1.81 -1.81 -5.08
CA LEU A 51 -0.89 -2.11 -3.98
C LEU A 51 -1.47 -3.19 -3.05
N GLY A 52 -2.74 -3.05 -2.69
CA GLY A 52 -3.46 -4.06 -1.90
C GLY A 52 -3.50 -5.43 -2.57
N ALA A 53 -3.73 -5.48 -3.89
CA ALA A 53 -3.67 -6.73 -4.66
C ALA A 53 -2.28 -7.38 -4.62
N ILE A 54 -1.23 -6.57 -4.81
CA ILE A 54 0.17 -7.01 -4.77
C ILE A 54 0.51 -7.58 -3.40
N ILE A 55 0.19 -6.87 -2.32
CA ILE A 55 0.43 -7.33 -0.94
C ILE A 55 -0.33 -8.63 -0.65
N GLY A 56 -1.58 -8.73 -1.10
CA GLY A 56 -2.37 -9.97 -1.01
C GLY A 56 -1.67 -11.15 -1.69
N ALA A 57 -1.23 -10.95 -2.94
CA ALA A 57 -0.58 -11.98 -3.77
C ALA A 57 0.80 -12.39 -3.25
N PHE A 58 1.66 -11.44 -2.86
CA PHE A 58 2.99 -11.73 -2.30
C PHE A 58 2.93 -12.39 -0.92
N GLY A 59 1.76 -12.41 -0.31
CA GLY A 59 1.45 -13.14 0.92
C GLY A 59 1.71 -14.65 0.93
N VAL A 60 1.91 -15.25 -0.25
CA VAL A 60 2.33 -16.65 -0.40
C VAL A 60 3.80 -16.84 -0.01
N ILE A 61 4.63 -15.81 -0.20
CA ILE A 61 6.07 -15.88 0.02
C ILE A 61 6.37 -15.60 1.49
N THR A 62 6.54 -16.65 2.27
CA THR A 62 6.89 -16.58 3.71
C THR A 62 8.38 -16.84 3.98
N TYR A 63 9.18 -16.99 2.92
CA TYR A 63 10.59 -17.33 3.01
C TYR A 63 11.39 -16.64 1.91
N HIS A 64 12.51 -16.02 2.27
CA HIS A 64 13.37 -15.33 1.33
C HIS A 64 14.21 -16.35 0.53
N PRO A 65 14.10 -16.40 -0.82
CA PRO A 65 14.73 -17.46 -1.60
C PRO A 65 16.27 -17.41 -1.58
N ILE A 66 16.85 -16.20 -1.57
CA ILE A 66 18.32 -16.00 -1.58
C ILE A 66 18.90 -16.04 -0.17
N LEU A 67 18.42 -15.16 0.73
CA LEU A 67 18.93 -15.03 2.11
C LEU A 67 18.54 -16.19 3.03
N LYS A 68 17.61 -17.06 2.62
CA LYS A 68 17.18 -18.23 3.40
C LYS A 68 16.63 -17.88 4.80
N LEU A 69 15.94 -16.75 4.92
CA LEU A 69 15.33 -16.26 6.16
C LEU A 69 13.81 -16.27 6.08
N PRO A 70 13.08 -16.48 7.21
CA PRO A 70 11.64 -16.31 7.24
C PRO A 70 11.26 -14.85 6.95
N LEU A 71 10.22 -14.66 6.13
CA LEU A 71 9.65 -13.36 5.81
C LEU A 71 8.27 -13.25 6.46
N PRO A 72 8.20 -12.79 7.72
CA PRO A 72 6.92 -12.65 8.41
C PRO A 72 6.07 -11.57 7.75
N TRP A 73 4.74 -11.70 7.86
CA TRP A 73 3.80 -10.79 7.21
C TRP A 73 4.00 -9.32 7.62
N TRP A 74 4.34 -9.08 8.88
CA TRP A 74 4.55 -7.74 9.43
C TRP A 74 5.84 -7.09 8.93
N PHE A 75 6.73 -7.83 8.29
CA PHE A 75 7.94 -7.28 7.65
C PHE A 75 7.76 -7.14 6.14
N ARG A 76 7.28 -8.20 5.47
CA ARG A 76 7.15 -8.21 4.00
C ARG A 76 6.11 -7.21 3.49
N ALA A 77 4.98 -7.06 4.17
CA ALA A 77 3.90 -6.23 3.68
C ALA A 77 4.25 -4.73 3.80
N PRO A 78 4.84 -4.26 4.92
CA PRO A 78 5.38 -2.90 4.98
C PRO A 78 6.53 -2.67 4.00
N LEU A 79 7.42 -3.65 3.81
CA LEU A 79 8.53 -3.51 2.85
C LEU A 79 8.01 -3.30 1.42
N LEU A 80 7.01 -4.08 1.00
CA LEU A 80 6.35 -3.88 -0.29
C LEU A 80 5.62 -2.53 -0.38
N GLY A 81 4.91 -2.15 0.68
CA GLY A 81 4.23 -0.86 0.78
C GLY A 81 5.19 0.33 0.65
N ALA A 82 6.27 0.32 1.42
CA ALA A 82 7.34 1.33 1.34
C ALA A 82 7.95 1.35 -0.06
N TRP A 83 8.36 0.20 -0.59
CA TRP A 83 9.03 0.15 -1.89
C TRP A 83 8.14 0.71 -3.00
N MET A 84 6.87 0.33 -3.03
CA MET A 84 5.93 0.81 -4.04
C MET A 84 5.72 2.33 -3.92
N ASN A 85 5.49 2.86 -2.71
CA ASN A 85 5.31 4.29 -2.54
C ASN A 85 6.61 5.10 -2.70
N PHE A 86 7.77 4.49 -2.44
CA PHE A 86 9.07 5.07 -2.77
C PHE A 86 9.20 5.29 -4.28
N VAL A 87 8.88 4.26 -5.08
CA VAL A 87 8.85 4.37 -6.54
C VAL A 87 7.80 5.39 -7.00
N LEU A 88 6.61 5.41 -6.40
CA LEU A 88 5.59 6.43 -6.67
C LEU A 88 6.12 7.84 -6.38
N THR A 89 6.87 8.02 -5.30
CA THR A 89 7.47 9.29 -4.92
C THR A 89 8.42 9.80 -6.00
N PHE A 90 9.18 8.93 -6.67
CA PHE A 90 10.00 9.37 -7.82
C PHE A 90 9.17 9.83 -9.02
N PHE A 91 8.03 9.19 -9.30
CA PHE A 91 7.18 9.56 -10.43
C PHE A 91 6.34 10.82 -10.17
N ALA A 92 5.97 11.06 -8.91
CA ALA A 92 5.05 12.12 -8.52
C ALA A 92 5.69 13.10 -7.51
N PHE A 93 7.02 13.24 -7.53
CA PHE A 93 7.78 13.99 -6.54
C PHE A 93 7.27 15.42 -6.37
N ASP A 94 7.18 16.15 -7.48
CA ASP A 94 6.81 17.57 -7.49
C ASP A 94 5.39 17.77 -6.94
N VAL A 95 4.44 16.97 -7.41
CA VAL A 95 3.03 17.01 -6.96
C VAL A 95 2.91 16.69 -5.46
N MET A 96 3.65 15.70 -4.98
CA MET A 96 3.70 15.34 -3.56
C MET A 96 4.35 16.45 -2.73
N GLN A 97 5.39 17.11 -3.25
CA GLN A 97 6.04 18.23 -2.59
C GLN A 97 5.12 19.44 -2.47
N GLU A 98 4.42 19.80 -3.54
CA GLU A 98 3.41 20.85 -3.54
C GLU A 98 2.33 20.61 -2.47
N MET A 99 1.84 19.37 -2.38
CA MET A 99 0.86 18.99 -1.37
C MET A 99 1.40 19.10 0.06
N LEU A 100 2.66 18.73 0.31
CA LEU A 100 3.23 18.86 1.65
C LEU A 100 3.52 20.32 2.02
N LEU A 101 3.92 21.15 1.06
CA LEU A 101 4.13 22.59 1.25
C LEU A 101 2.82 23.36 1.50
N SER A 102 1.69 22.88 0.98
CA SER A 102 0.37 23.48 1.30
C SER A 102 -0.11 23.14 2.72
N MET A 103 0.36 22.02 3.28
CA MET A 103 -0.06 21.52 4.60
C MET A 103 0.89 21.91 5.74
N PHE A 104 2.17 22.06 5.46
CA PHE A 104 3.23 22.30 6.45
C PHE A 104 4.05 23.55 6.10
N ALA A 105 4.67 24.17 7.11
CA ALA A 105 5.57 25.30 6.89
C ALA A 105 6.80 24.91 6.04
N GLU A 106 7.26 25.81 5.17
CA GLU A 106 8.36 25.59 4.19
C GLU A 106 9.61 24.92 4.77
N ASN A 107 9.99 25.25 6.02
CA ASN A 107 11.20 24.74 6.67
C ASN A 107 10.96 23.52 7.58
N SER A 108 9.79 22.89 7.51
CA SER A 108 9.48 21.69 8.29
C SER A 108 10.11 20.44 7.68
N ILE A 109 10.62 19.52 8.51
CA ILE A 109 11.09 18.20 8.05
C ILE A 109 9.95 17.38 7.42
N LEU A 110 8.69 17.76 7.69
CA LEU A 110 7.50 17.12 7.13
C LEU A 110 7.21 17.50 5.67
N THR A 111 7.97 18.43 5.06
CA THR A 111 7.80 18.80 3.65
C THR A 111 8.47 17.84 2.67
N SER A 112 9.26 16.88 3.17
CA SER A 112 9.94 15.89 2.33
C SER A 112 8.96 14.86 1.74
N PRO A 113 8.86 14.73 0.40
CA PRO A 113 7.99 13.73 -0.23
C PRO A 113 8.30 12.28 0.16
N PHE A 114 9.51 11.99 0.66
CA PHE A 114 9.86 10.65 1.11
C PHE A 114 9.02 10.17 2.31
N TRP A 115 8.27 11.04 2.98
CA TRP A 115 7.26 10.63 3.96
C TRP A 115 6.16 9.74 3.36
N PHE A 116 5.88 9.83 2.05
CA PHE A 116 4.96 8.90 1.38
C PHE A 116 5.49 7.46 1.35
N THR A 117 6.82 7.27 1.45
CA THR A 117 7.42 5.92 1.62
C THR A 117 7.04 5.33 2.99
N ALA A 118 7.11 6.14 4.05
CA ALA A 118 6.72 5.72 5.39
C ALA A 118 5.20 5.46 5.48
N GLU A 119 4.39 6.32 4.87
CA GLU A 119 2.95 6.13 4.75
C GLU A 119 2.60 4.84 3.98
N GLY A 120 3.30 4.56 2.88
CA GLY A 120 3.18 3.29 2.16
C GLY A 120 3.51 2.07 3.02
N ALA A 121 4.55 2.13 3.87
CA ALA A 121 4.86 1.05 4.81
C ALA A 121 3.73 0.81 5.82
N ILE A 122 3.15 1.88 6.38
CA ILE A 122 2.06 1.80 7.35
C ILE A 122 0.80 1.22 6.71
N ILE A 123 0.41 1.73 5.55
CA ILE A 123 -0.74 1.19 4.82
C ILE A 123 -0.49 -0.25 4.41
N GLY A 124 0.72 -0.57 3.95
CA GLY A 124 1.12 -1.93 3.62
C GLY A 124 1.02 -2.89 4.81
N LEU A 125 1.40 -2.43 6.02
CA LEU A 125 1.20 -3.18 7.26
C LEU A 125 -0.27 -3.52 7.50
N ILE A 126 -1.15 -2.53 7.36
CA ILE A 126 -2.59 -2.65 7.59
C ILE A 126 -3.19 -3.63 6.57
N MET A 127 -2.88 -3.47 5.29
CA MET A 127 -3.31 -4.40 4.23
C MET A 127 -2.81 -5.82 4.50
N GLY A 128 -1.53 -5.97 4.86
CA GLY A 128 -0.91 -7.25 5.19
C GLY A 128 -1.56 -7.95 6.38
N TYR A 129 -1.88 -7.20 7.43
CA TYR A 129 -2.59 -7.69 8.61
C TYR A 129 -3.93 -8.31 8.24
N PHE A 130 -4.79 -7.56 7.53
CA PHE A 130 -6.12 -8.06 7.16
C PHE A 130 -6.06 -9.22 6.17
N ALA A 131 -5.19 -9.15 5.16
CA ALA A 131 -5.02 -10.23 4.20
C ALA A 131 -4.55 -11.53 4.87
N THR A 132 -3.62 -11.45 5.84
CA THR A 132 -3.13 -12.63 6.57
C THR A 132 -4.16 -13.14 7.58
N ARG A 133 -4.83 -12.25 8.32
CA ARG A 133 -5.86 -12.64 9.30
C ARG A 133 -7.00 -13.43 8.67
N PHE A 134 -7.44 -13.04 7.48
CA PHE A 134 -8.62 -13.61 6.84
C PHE A 134 -8.34 -14.58 5.70
N GLY A 135 -7.16 -14.54 5.08
CA GLY A 135 -6.78 -15.44 3.97
C GLY A 135 -5.74 -16.50 4.32
N GLY A 136 -5.18 -16.48 5.54
CA GLY A 136 -4.02 -17.31 5.94
C GLY A 136 -2.74 -16.92 5.17
N GLU A 137 -1.60 -17.56 5.40
CA GLU A 137 -0.34 -17.27 4.67
C GLU A 137 0.44 -18.52 4.26
N GLY A 138 1.40 -18.35 3.35
CA GLY A 138 2.30 -19.43 2.92
C GLY A 138 1.69 -20.36 1.86
N LYS A 139 2.39 -21.47 1.57
CA LYS A 139 2.07 -22.39 0.46
C LYS A 139 0.66 -22.96 0.50
N MET A 140 0.09 -23.12 1.69
CA MET A 140 -1.27 -23.66 1.85
C MET A 140 -2.32 -22.78 1.17
N THR A 141 -2.05 -21.48 0.96
CA THR A 141 -2.96 -20.58 0.24
C THR A 141 -3.10 -20.89 -1.26
N VAL A 142 -2.22 -21.72 -1.82
CA VAL A 142 -2.19 -22.08 -3.25
C VAL A 142 -2.66 -23.51 -3.49
N SER A 143 -2.67 -24.37 -2.48
CA SER A 143 -3.17 -25.74 -2.56
C SER A 143 -4.69 -25.75 -2.32
N ASN A 144 -5.47 -25.94 -3.40
CA ASN A 144 -6.92 -26.19 -3.32
C ASN A 144 -7.20 -27.62 -2.83
#